data_AF-A0A1V3QIR4-F1
#
_entry.id   AF-A0A1V3QIR4-F1
#
_cell.length_a   1.000
_cell.length_b   1.000
_cell.length_c   1.000
_cell.angle_alpha   90.00
_cell.angle_beta   90.00
_cell.angle_gamma   90.00
#
_symmetry.space_group_name_H-M   'P 1'
#
loop_
_entity.id
_entity.type
_entity.pdbx_description
1 polymer ?
#
loop_
_entity_poly.entity_id
_entity_poly.type
_entity_poly.pdbx_seq_one_letter_code
_entity_poly.pdbx_strand_id
1 'polypeptide(L)'
;MRPVVLLLTLGWTVLLAFFFANVEIQIEGAAGWAANLPTWRIEHHWLLDIFWGGRPMTGYHAWLFPCMGLFFHFPLIFTGRWSWRAEARVFACIMLFWITEDFLWFVFNPAYGVAHFAPRYIPWHIHWWGPAPSDYWISLAVSALLFWLSCRPTPWRR
;
A
#
# COMPACT_ATOMS: atom_id res chain seq x y z
N MET A 1 3.02 6.16 -21.93
CA MET A 1 3.49 4.76 -21.76
C MET A 1 2.68 3.86 -22.67
N ARG A 2 3.24 2.75 -23.19
CA ARG A 2 2.45 1.81 -24.00
C ARG A 2 1.37 1.13 -23.13
N PRO A 3 0.12 0.94 -23.59
CA PRO A 3 -0.94 0.33 -22.79
C PRO A 3 -0.56 -1.03 -22.19
N VAL A 4 0.11 -1.88 -22.96
CA VAL A 4 0.59 -3.19 -22.49
C VAL A 4 1.51 -3.07 -21.28
N VAL A 5 2.43 -2.10 -21.28
CA VAL A 5 3.35 -1.88 -20.15
C VAL A 5 2.57 -1.41 -18.91
N LEU A 6 1.48 -0.64 -19.08
CA LEU A 6 0.62 -0.25 -17.96
C LEU A 6 -0.05 -1.46 -17.34
N LEU A 7 -0.68 -2.30 -18.17
CA LEU A 7 -1.36 -3.50 -17.71
C LEU A 7 -0.39 -4.46 -17.01
N LEU A 8 0.81 -4.65 -17.57
CA LEU A 8 1.85 -5.45 -16.93
C LEU A 8 2.31 -4.84 -15.60
N THR A 9 2.46 -3.52 -15.53
CA THR A 9 2.83 -2.83 -14.28
C THR A 9 1.76 -3.05 -13.21
N LEU A 10 0.49 -2.81 -13.55
CA LEU A 10 -0.64 -3.00 -12.63
C LEU A 10 -0.74 -4.46 -12.17
N GLY A 11 -0.70 -5.40 -13.11
CA GLY A 11 -0.77 -6.83 -12.80
C GLY A 11 0.40 -7.31 -11.94
N TRP A 12 1.61 -6.80 -12.21
CA TRP A 12 2.79 -7.13 -11.40
C TRP A 12 2.72 -6.55 -9.99
N THR A 13 2.25 -5.31 -9.84
CA THR A 13 2.00 -4.70 -8.53
C THR A 13 0.97 -5.50 -7.72
N VAL A 14 -0.12 -5.92 -8.34
CA VAL A 14 -1.14 -6.77 -7.69
C VAL A 14 -0.58 -8.14 -7.31
N LEU A 15 0.26 -8.73 -8.17
CA LEU A 15 0.93 -10.01 -7.86
C LEU A 15 1.86 -9.88 -6.65
N LEU A 16 2.66 -8.81 -6.58
CA LEU A 16 3.51 -8.53 -5.43
C LEU A 16 2.68 -8.38 -4.15
N ALA A 17 1.58 -7.61 -4.22
CA ALA A 17 0.65 -7.41 -3.11
C ALA A 17 0.04 -8.74 -2.64
N PHE A 18 -0.36 -9.61 -3.57
CA PHE A 18 -0.88 -10.94 -3.24
C PHE A 18 0.12 -11.79 -2.46
N PHE A 19 1.37 -11.86 -2.91
CA PHE A 19 2.39 -12.65 -2.20
C PHE A 19 2.69 -12.06 -0.82
N PHE A 20 2.74 -10.73 -0.73
CA PHE A 20 3.02 -10.05 0.52
C PHE A 20 1.89 -10.23 1.55
N ALA A 21 0.63 -10.10 1.13
CA ALA A 21 -0.52 -10.37 1.98
C ALA A 21 -0.47 -11.79 2.56
N ASN A 22 -0.06 -12.79 1.75
CA ASN A 22 0.11 -14.15 2.26
C ASN A 22 1.23 -14.25 3.31
N VAL A 23 2.34 -13.54 3.12
CA VAL A 23 3.41 -13.47 4.13
C VAL A 23 2.90 -12.81 5.42
N GLU A 24 2.20 -11.68 5.31
CA GLU A 24 1.69 -10.93 6.45
C GLU A 24 0.62 -11.74 7.23
N ILE A 25 -0.25 -12.49 6.53
CA ILE A 25 -1.19 -13.43 7.16
C ILE A 25 -0.46 -14.46 8.03
N GLN A 26 0.67 -15.02 7.57
CA GLN A 26 1.40 -16.04 8.35
C GLN A 26 2.06 -15.48 9.62
N ILE A 27 2.45 -14.20 9.61
CA ILE A 27 3.14 -13.59 10.76
C ILE A 27 2.17 -12.89 11.72
N GLU A 28 1.05 -12.33 11.22
CA GLU A 28 0.08 -11.62 12.05
C GLU A 28 -1.10 -12.49 12.52
N GLY A 29 -1.50 -13.46 11.70
CA GLY A 29 -2.64 -14.33 11.96
C GLY A 29 -3.94 -13.55 12.26
N ALA A 30 -4.66 -13.98 13.30
CA ALA A 30 -5.94 -13.36 13.68
C ALA A 30 -5.80 -12.00 14.38
N ALA A 31 -4.63 -11.70 14.94
CA ALA A 31 -4.44 -10.51 15.77
C ALA A 31 -4.40 -9.23 14.93
N GLY A 32 -3.81 -9.32 13.72
CA GLY A 32 -3.66 -8.22 12.78
C GLY A 32 -2.76 -7.10 13.28
N TRP A 33 -2.34 -6.22 12.36
CA TRP A 33 -1.64 -4.97 12.63
C TRP A 33 -0.42 -5.13 13.55
N ALA A 34 0.33 -6.22 13.32
CA ALA A 34 1.50 -6.63 14.08
C ALA A 34 1.30 -6.73 15.59
N ALA A 35 0.06 -6.91 16.08
CA ALA A 35 -0.27 -6.82 17.50
C ALA A 35 0.51 -7.81 18.39
N ASN A 36 0.81 -9.00 17.86
CA ASN A 36 1.56 -10.05 18.56
C ASN A 36 3.03 -10.16 18.12
N LEU A 37 3.51 -9.30 17.22
CA LEU A 37 4.89 -9.37 16.76
C LEU A 37 5.84 -8.83 17.83
N PRO A 38 7.05 -9.42 17.97
CA PRO A 38 8.04 -9.01 18.97
C PRO A 38 8.76 -7.73 18.52
N THR A 39 8.02 -6.62 18.46
CA THR A 39 8.51 -5.33 17.98
C THR A 39 8.07 -4.19 18.91
N TRP A 40 8.78 -3.07 18.87
CA TRP A 40 8.38 -1.90 19.63
C TRP A 40 7.10 -1.27 19.05
N ARG A 41 6.38 -0.50 19.87
CA ARG A 41 5.12 0.17 19.49
C ARG A 41 5.05 1.59 19.99
N ILE A 42 4.54 2.47 19.14
CA ILE A 42 4.13 3.83 19.48
C ILE A 42 2.61 3.87 19.33
N GLU A 43 1.93 3.86 20.47
CA GLU A 43 0.46 3.85 20.55
C GLU A 43 -0.16 5.20 20.25
N HIS A 44 0.46 6.26 20.76
CA HIS A 44 -0.10 7.59 20.75
C HIS A 44 0.99 8.61 20.41
N HIS A 45 0.80 9.30 19.30
CA HIS A 45 1.60 10.45 18.91
C HIS A 45 0.82 11.22 17.83
N TRP A 46 0.72 12.55 17.92
CA TRP A 46 -0.08 13.37 17.00
C TRP A 46 0.32 13.21 15.51
N LEU A 47 1.60 12.92 15.25
CA LEU A 47 2.06 12.60 13.88
C LEU A 47 1.39 11.34 13.31
N LEU A 48 0.93 10.40 14.15
CA LEU A 48 0.22 9.21 13.69
C LEU A 48 -1.15 9.58 13.11
N ASP A 49 -1.82 10.58 13.68
CA ASP A 49 -3.11 11.05 13.15
C ASP A 49 -2.97 11.64 11.75
N ILE A 50 -1.84 12.30 11.48
CA ILE A 50 -1.57 12.96 10.20
C ILE A 50 -1.02 11.98 9.15
N PHE A 51 -0.01 11.19 9.51
CA PHE A 51 0.77 10.38 8.57
C PHE A 51 0.45 8.89 8.61
N TRP A 52 -0.19 8.41 9.68
CA TRP A 52 -0.42 6.98 9.92
C TRP A 52 -1.90 6.63 10.09
N GLY A 53 -2.81 7.55 9.76
CA GLY A 53 -4.26 7.36 9.86
C GLY A 53 -4.79 7.17 11.27
N GLY A 54 -4.01 7.59 12.29
CA GLY A 54 -4.30 7.40 13.71
C GLY A 54 -3.95 6.00 14.23
N ARG A 55 -3.30 5.17 13.42
CA ARG A 55 -2.96 3.79 13.77
C ARG A 55 -1.69 3.75 14.64
N PRO A 56 -1.54 2.76 15.53
CA PRO A 56 -0.27 2.53 16.21
C PRO A 56 0.83 2.24 15.20
N MET A 57 1.98 2.92 15.32
CA MET A 57 3.17 2.59 14.55
C MET A 57 3.92 1.48 15.29
N THR A 58 4.23 0.38 14.60
CA THR A 58 5.06 -0.71 15.15
C THR A 58 6.42 -0.70 14.47
N GLY A 59 7.44 -1.28 15.10
CA GLY A 59 8.76 -1.39 14.48
C GLY A 59 8.74 -2.26 13.22
N TYR A 60 7.83 -3.22 13.13
CA TYR A 60 7.55 -3.95 11.89
C TYR A 60 7.21 -2.98 10.76
N HIS A 61 6.18 -2.15 10.94
CA HIS A 61 5.77 -1.17 9.94
C HIS A 61 6.88 -0.14 9.63
N ALA A 62 7.58 0.35 10.65
CA ALA A 62 8.62 1.37 10.50
C ALA A 62 9.77 0.93 9.59
N TRP A 63 10.08 -0.38 9.54
CA TRP A 63 11.12 -0.92 8.66
C TRP A 63 10.55 -1.44 7.34
N LEU A 64 9.35 -2.00 7.36
CA LEU A 64 8.74 -2.62 6.20
C LEU A 64 8.31 -1.61 5.14
N PHE A 65 7.70 -0.50 5.55
CA PHE A 65 7.26 0.54 4.62
C PHE A 65 8.43 1.17 3.83
N PRO A 66 9.53 1.62 4.48
CA PRO A 66 10.70 2.07 3.75
C PRO A 66 11.35 0.97 2.91
N CYS A 67 11.40 -0.27 3.39
CA CYS A 67 11.93 -1.40 2.63
C CYS A 67 11.18 -1.59 1.31
N MET A 68 9.84 -1.62 1.34
CA MET A 68 9.02 -1.69 0.13
C MET A 68 9.21 -0.45 -0.75
N GLY A 69 9.31 0.73 -0.15
CA GLY A 69 9.69 1.96 -0.84
C GLY A 69 10.98 1.78 -1.65
N LEU A 70 12.05 1.28 -1.03
CA LEU A 70 13.33 1.00 -1.69
C LEU A 70 13.18 0.00 -2.84
N PHE A 71 12.43 -1.09 -2.65
CA PHE A 71 12.17 -2.08 -3.71
C PHE A 71 11.49 -1.48 -4.93
N PHE A 72 10.46 -0.64 -4.74
CA PHE A 72 9.78 0.01 -5.87
C PHE A 72 10.64 1.07 -6.56
N HIS A 73 11.56 1.72 -5.85
CA HIS A 73 12.53 2.66 -6.44
C HIS A 73 13.74 1.96 -7.07
N PHE A 74 14.01 0.69 -6.75
CA PHE A 74 15.18 -0.03 -7.23
C PHE A 74 15.37 0.03 -8.76
N PRO A 75 14.33 -0.14 -9.62
CA PRO A 75 14.50 -0.03 -11.06
C PRO A 75 14.96 1.37 -11.52
N LEU A 76 14.55 2.44 -10.83
CA LEU A 76 14.92 3.82 -11.18
C LEU A 76 16.40 4.06 -10.90
N ILE A 77 16.87 3.57 -9.74
CA ILE A 77 18.28 3.61 -9.34
C ILE A 77 19.13 2.75 -10.27
N PHE A 78 18.73 1.48 -10.45
CA PHE A 78 19.49 0.49 -11.23
C PHE A 78 19.66 0.91 -12.69
N THR A 79 18.61 1.49 -13.30
CA THR A 79 18.68 1.96 -14.70
C THR A 79 19.27 3.35 -14.83
N GLY A 80 19.49 4.08 -13.74
CA GLY A 80 19.91 5.49 -13.74
C GLY A 80 18.92 6.44 -14.42
N ARG A 81 17.65 6.04 -14.56
CA ARG A 81 16.62 6.80 -15.30
C ARG A 81 15.57 7.36 -14.35
N TRP A 82 15.93 8.44 -13.67
CA TRP A 82 14.98 9.19 -12.85
C TRP A 82 14.23 10.24 -13.69
N SER A 83 12.91 10.30 -13.54
CA SER A 83 12.11 11.42 -13.99
C SER A 83 10.89 11.58 -13.09
N TRP A 84 10.29 12.77 -13.03
CA TRP A 84 9.08 12.97 -12.22
C TRP A 84 7.93 12.03 -12.62
N ARG A 85 7.87 11.61 -13.89
CA ARG A 85 6.88 10.62 -14.37
C ARG A 85 7.18 9.21 -13.87
N ALA A 86 8.46 8.85 -13.78
CA ALA A 86 8.86 7.57 -13.19
C ALA A 86 8.55 7.57 -11.69
N GLU A 87 8.85 8.68 -11.00
CA GLU A 87 8.53 8.89 -9.60
C GLU A 87 7.03 8.77 -9.32
N ALA A 88 6.20 9.48 -10.08
CA ALA A 88 4.75 9.38 -9.99
C ALA A 88 4.26 7.94 -10.18
N ARG A 89 4.88 7.18 -11.10
CA ARG A 89 4.54 5.77 -11.31
C ARG A 89 4.93 4.90 -10.12
N VAL A 90 6.09 5.14 -9.52
CA VAL A 90 6.53 4.42 -8.32
C VAL A 90 5.59 4.66 -7.15
N PHE A 91 5.24 5.91 -6.85
CA PHE A 91 4.26 6.22 -5.81
C PHE A 91 2.88 5.63 -6.12
N ALA A 92 2.43 5.67 -7.38
CA ALA A 92 1.17 5.04 -7.79
C ALA A 92 1.19 3.53 -7.51
N CYS A 93 2.30 2.85 -7.83
CA CYS A 93 2.50 1.43 -7.54
C CYS A 93 2.54 1.14 -6.04
N ILE A 94 3.23 1.96 -5.23
CA ILE A 94 3.30 1.79 -3.77
C ILE A 94 1.89 1.91 -3.15
N MET A 95 1.12 2.92 -3.56
CA MET A 95 -0.25 3.10 -3.06
C MET A 95 -1.17 1.96 -3.48
N LEU A 96 -1.10 1.54 -4.75
CA LEU A 96 -1.87 0.40 -5.24
C LEU A 96 -1.48 -0.89 -4.53
N PHE A 97 -0.18 -1.08 -4.28
CA PHE A 97 0.35 -2.23 -3.56
C PHE A 97 -0.27 -2.31 -2.17
N TRP A 98 -0.13 -1.30 -1.32
CA TRP A 98 -0.60 -1.35 0.08
C TRP A 98 -2.12 -1.51 0.19
N ILE A 99 -2.89 -0.84 -0.67
CA ILE A 99 -4.35 -1.03 -0.70
C ILE A 99 -4.72 -2.46 -1.10
N THR A 100 -4.09 -2.96 -2.17
CA THR A 100 -4.40 -4.30 -2.67
C THR A 100 -3.98 -5.35 -1.65
N GLU A 101 -2.81 -5.18 -1.07
CA GLU A 101 -2.21 -6.06 -0.08
C GLU A 101 -3.12 -6.14 1.16
N ASP A 102 -3.45 -5.01 1.80
CA ASP A 102 -4.34 -4.97 2.98
C ASP A 102 -5.72 -5.57 2.66
N PHE A 103 -6.30 -5.28 1.48
CA PHE A 103 -7.57 -5.92 1.08
C PHE A 103 -7.44 -7.43 0.91
N LEU A 104 -6.38 -7.90 0.23
CA LEU A 104 -6.14 -9.33 0.03
C LEU A 104 -5.81 -10.02 1.34
N TRP A 105 -5.20 -9.33 2.30
CA TRP A 105 -5.03 -9.82 3.66
C TRP A 105 -6.38 -10.19 4.25
N PHE A 106 -7.37 -9.30 4.21
CA PHE A 106 -8.72 -9.61 4.70
C PHE A 106 -9.42 -10.69 3.89
N VAL A 107 -9.27 -10.70 2.56
CA VAL A 107 -9.89 -11.71 1.69
C VAL A 107 -9.37 -13.11 1.99
N PHE A 108 -8.06 -13.26 2.19
CA PHE A 108 -7.42 -14.57 2.34
C PHE A 108 -7.16 -14.99 3.78
N ASN A 109 -7.20 -14.07 4.76
CA ASN A 109 -7.02 -14.43 6.16
C ASN A 109 -8.24 -15.22 6.67
N PRO A 110 -8.07 -16.50 7.06
CA PRO A 110 -9.18 -17.33 7.55
C PRO A 110 -9.86 -16.80 8.81
N ALA A 111 -9.17 -15.96 9.60
CA ALA A 111 -9.74 -15.35 10.80
C ALA A 111 -10.71 -14.20 10.49
N TYR A 112 -10.65 -13.64 9.28
CA TYR A 112 -11.49 -12.52 8.85
C TYR A 112 -12.36 -12.94 7.67
N GLY A 113 -11.80 -13.01 6.47
CA GLY A 113 -12.58 -13.09 5.24
C GLY A 113 -13.39 -11.81 4.98
N VAL A 114 -13.99 -11.73 3.80
CA VAL A 114 -14.81 -10.58 3.38
C VAL A 114 -16.01 -10.34 4.31
N ALA A 115 -16.51 -11.39 4.98
CA ALA A 115 -17.62 -11.30 5.93
C ALA A 115 -17.29 -10.44 7.16
N HIS A 116 -16.01 -10.33 7.53
CA HIS A 116 -15.54 -9.53 8.66
C HIS A 116 -14.85 -8.23 8.22
N PHE A 117 -14.97 -7.83 6.95
CA PHE A 117 -14.48 -6.55 6.45
C PHE A 117 -15.41 -5.39 6.85
N ALA A 118 -15.39 -5.03 8.14
CA ALA A 118 -16.21 -3.97 8.72
C ALA A 118 -15.53 -3.33 9.94
N PRO A 119 -15.86 -2.07 10.29
CA PRO A 119 -15.21 -1.33 11.38
C PRO A 119 -15.22 -2.07 12.73
N ARG A 120 -16.28 -2.82 13.01
CA ARG A 120 -16.46 -3.56 14.27
C ARG A 120 -15.45 -4.69 14.49
N TYR A 121 -14.84 -5.20 13.42
CA TYR A 121 -13.86 -6.30 13.50
C TYR A 121 -12.43 -5.81 13.30
N ILE A 122 -12.23 -4.59 12.82
CA ILE A 122 -10.94 -4.08 12.35
C ILE A 122 -10.63 -2.78 13.09
N PRO A 123 -10.34 -2.84 14.40
CA PRO A 123 -10.26 -1.66 15.26
C PRO A 123 -9.06 -0.76 14.95
N TRP A 124 -8.04 -1.27 14.25
CA TRP A 124 -6.92 -0.45 13.81
C TRP A 124 -7.26 0.44 12.61
N HIS A 125 -8.30 0.15 11.83
CA HIS A 125 -8.77 1.07 10.80
C HIS A 125 -9.75 2.07 11.43
N ILE A 126 -9.24 3.25 11.80
CA ILE A 126 -9.97 4.25 12.60
C ILE A 126 -11.11 4.91 11.82
N HIS A 127 -10.87 5.25 10.55
CA HIS A 127 -11.80 6.03 9.74
C HIS A 127 -12.33 5.20 8.58
N TRP A 128 -13.65 5.16 8.43
CA TRP A 128 -14.32 4.44 7.36
C TRP A 128 -15.22 5.35 6.55
N TRP A 129 -15.25 5.11 5.23
CA TRP A 129 -16.22 5.75 4.34
C TRP A 129 -16.97 4.67 3.57
N GLY A 130 -18.23 4.45 3.93
CA GLY A 130 -19.03 3.38 3.35
C GLY A 130 -18.47 1.99 3.68
N PRO A 131 -18.24 1.10 2.69
CA PRO A 131 -17.88 -0.29 2.92
C PRO A 131 -16.37 -0.53 3.14
N ALA A 132 -15.52 0.50 3.08
CA ALA A 132 -14.07 0.36 3.20
C ALA A 132 -13.46 1.50 4.04
N PRO A 133 -12.27 1.30 4.62
CA PRO A 133 -11.55 2.35 5.32
C PRO A 133 -11.25 3.57 4.42
N SER A 134 -11.24 4.78 4.99
CA SER A 134 -11.16 6.02 4.22
C SER A 134 -9.85 6.16 3.42
N ASP A 135 -8.75 5.61 3.93
CA ASP A 135 -7.44 5.60 3.29
C ASP A 135 -7.42 4.77 1.99
N TYR A 136 -8.29 3.75 1.85
CA TYR A 136 -8.48 3.03 0.59
C TYR A 136 -8.95 3.95 -0.53
N TRP A 137 -10.01 4.71 -0.29
CA TRP A 137 -10.59 5.59 -1.29
C TRP A 137 -9.60 6.68 -1.70
N ILE A 138 -8.95 7.30 -0.73
CA ILE A 138 -7.95 8.35 -0.96
C ILE A 138 -6.78 7.79 -1.75
N SER A 139 -6.20 6.67 -1.30
CA SER A 139 -5.00 6.10 -1.92
C SER A 139 -5.30 5.56 -3.31
N LEU A 140 -6.51 5.03 -3.56
CA LEU A 140 -6.93 4.57 -4.89
C LEU A 140 -7.09 5.76 -5.85
N ALA A 141 -7.73 6.84 -5.39
CA ALA A 141 -7.91 8.06 -6.18
C ALA A 141 -6.56 8.71 -6.54
N VAL A 142 -5.65 8.83 -5.56
CA VAL A 142 -4.31 9.39 -5.77
C VAL A 142 -3.47 8.47 -6.67
N SER A 143 -3.51 7.15 -6.45
CA SER A 143 -2.82 6.18 -7.32
C SER A 143 -3.29 6.28 -8.77
N ALA A 144 -4.60 6.34 -9.01
CA ALA A 144 -5.17 6.50 -10.34
C ALA A 144 -4.73 7.81 -11.01
N LEU A 145 -4.76 8.92 -10.25
CA LEU A 145 -4.28 10.22 -10.73
C LEU A 145 -2.79 10.17 -11.10
N LEU A 146 -1.95 9.60 -10.25
CA LEU A 146 -0.51 9.49 -10.49
C LEU A 146 -0.19 8.57 -11.68
N PHE A 147 -0.89 7.44 -11.84
CA PHE A 147 -0.77 6.60 -13.02
C PHE A 147 -1.14 7.38 -14.28
N TRP A 148 -2.23 8.14 -14.26
CA TRP A 148 -2.64 8.96 -15.39
C TRP A 148 -1.61 10.05 -15.72
N LEU A 149 -1.13 10.80 -14.71
CA LEU A 149 -0.08 11.81 -14.88
C LEU A 149 1.21 11.21 -15.45
N SER A 150 1.61 10.03 -14.96
CA SER A 150 2.81 9.31 -15.42
C SER A 150 2.73 8.86 -16.88
N CYS A 151 1.52 8.75 -17.45
CA CYS A 151 1.30 8.30 -18.81
C CYS A 151 1.25 9.44 -19.83
N ARG A 152 1.08 10.69 -19.38
CA ARG A 152 0.99 11.87 -20.24
C ARG A 152 2.26 12.09 -21.06
N PRO A 153 2.14 12.42 -22.36
CA PRO A 153 3.29 12.80 -23.19
C PRO A 153 4.06 13.98 -22.57
N THR A 154 5.36 14.05 -22.85
CA THR A 154 6.14 15.26 -22.54
C THR A 154 5.81 16.31 -23.59
N PRO A 155 5.31 17.51 -23.23
CA PRO A 155 4.94 18.52 -24.22
C PRO A 155 6.13 19.07 -25.04
N TRP A 156 7.36 18.83 -24.57
CA TRP A 156 8.56 19.45 -25.14
C TRP A 156 9.67 18.42 -25.35
N ARG A 157 9.62 17.75 -26.51
CA ARG A 157 10.78 17.24 -27.27
C ARG A 157 10.39 17.28 -28.76
N ARG A 158 10.58 18.45 -29.38
CA ARG A 158 10.92 18.57 -30.80
C ARG A 158 12.42 18.82 -30.87
#